data_AF-A0A9N8WDD3-F1
#
_entry.id   AF-A0A9N8WDD3-F1
#
_cell.length_a   1.000
_cell.length_b   1.000
_cell.length_c   1.000
_cell.angle_alpha   90.00
_cell.angle_beta   90.00
_cell.angle_gamma   90.00
#
_symmetry.space_group_name_H-M   'P 1'
#
loop_
_entity.id
_entity.type
_entity.pdbx_description
1 polymer ?
#
loop_
_entity_poly.entity_id
_entity_poly.type
_entity_poly.pdbx_seq_one_letter_code
_entity_poly.pdbx_strand_id
1 'polypeptide(L)'
;MPDTFTPSSKLDRASLAPGEFITTVTTVTSLWAFFIGSIDGAKRASLQYLAEHAHVLPKTKQGWYLYHKRKNYAVILNSGKIGLQYVKRFGGLTLVFTGTQATLDKARGEADVINSVVAGAGTGLANSFLCKDRKYDTLHTCMIGGAVGLFAGGMQDMINIYQRKPVWYWRQGSNINSVDGNSVVKA
;
A
#
# COMPACT_ATOMS: atom_id res chain seq x y z
N MET A 1 17.88 26.40 -11.15
CA MET A 1 16.79 25.51 -11.63
C MET A 1 15.50 26.27 -11.41
N PRO A 2 14.57 26.36 -12.37
CA PRO A 2 13.29 27.02 -12.10
C PRO A 2 12.46 26.12 -11.20
N ASP A 3 12.13 26.61 -10.01
CA ASP A 3 11.21 25.99 -9.08
C ASP A 3 9.81 26.14 -9.68
N THR A 4 9.41 25.20 -10.53
CA THR A 4 8.06 25.20 -11.11
C THR A 4 7.08 24.80 -10.01
N PHE A 5 6.66 25.78 -9.23
CA PHE A 5 5.54 25.68 -8.30
C PHE A 5 4.27 25.47 -9.16
N THR A 6 3.97 24.22 -9.50
CA THR A 6 2.72 23.89 -10.17
C THR A 6 1.59 24.19 -9.18
N PRO A 7 0.59 25.00 -9.54
CA PRO A 7 -0.52 25.28 -8.65
C PRO A 7 -1.22 23.97 -8.33
N SER A 8 -1.40 23.68 -7.04
CA SER A 8 -1.92 22.39 -6.60
C SER A 8 -3.35 22.19 -7.10
N SER A 9 -3.55 21.15 -7.90
CA SER A 9 -4.85 20.79 -8.47
C SER A 9 -5.71 20.09 -7.40
N LYS A 10 -7.04 20.09 -7.58
CA LYS A 10 -7.97 19.39 -6.67
C LYS A 10 -7.70 17.88 -6.55
N LEU A 11 -7.00 17.30 -7.52
CA LEU A 11 -6.72 15.87 -7.61
C LEU A 11 -5.36 15.50 -7.00
N ASP A 12 -4.57 16.47 -6.55
CA ASP A 12 -3.26 16.21 -5.99
C ASP A 12 -3.38 15.54 -4.62
N ARG A 13 -2.76 14.37 -4.48
CA ARG A 13 -2.67 13.65 -3.20
C ARG A 13 -1.25 13.77 -2.66
N ALA A 14 -1.13 14.13 -1.37
CA ALA A 14 0.16 14.43 -0.74
C ALA A 14 1.00 15.49 -1.48
N SER A 15 0.33 16.46 -2.13
CA SER A 15 0.94 17.49 -2.98
C SER A 15 1.68 16.99 -4.21
N LEU A 16 1.39 15.76 -4.64
CA LEU A 16 1.96 15.14 -5.85
C LEU A 16 0.87 14.99 -6.92
N ALA A 17 1.28 15.12 -8.19
CA ALA A 17 0.40 14.82 -9.30
C ALA A 17 0.00 13.33 -9.29
N PRO A 18 -1.20 12.94 -9.79
CA PRO A 18 -1.67 11.56 -9.72
C PRO A 18 -0.70 10.52 -10.30
N GLY A 19 0.04 10.87 -11.37
CA GLY A 19 1.04 9.99 -11.96
C GLY A 19 2.28 9.77 -11.07
N GLU A 20 2.75 10.83 -10.44
CA GLU A 20 3.91 10.79 -9.53
C GLU A 20 3.57 10.09 -8.21
N PHE A 21 2.33 10.27 -7.74
CA PHE A 21 1.85 9.57 -6.55
C PHE A 21 1.86 8.04 -6.75
N ILE A 22 1.40 7.55 -7.91
CA ILE A 22 1.38 6.11 -8.20
C ILE A 22 2.80 5.53 -8.21
N THR A 23 3.75 6.20 -8.87
CA THR A 23 5.13 5.69 -8.98
C THR A 23 5.87 5.72 -7.65
N THR A 24 5.73 6.81 -6.88
CA THR A 24 6.35 6.95 -5.56
C THR A 24 5.81 5.93 -4.55
N VAL A 25 4.48 5.77 -4.45
CA VAL A 25 3.87 4.80 -3.53
C VAL A 25 4.23 3.36 -3.93
N THR A 26 4.23 3.05 -5.22
CA THR A 26 4.56 1.70 -5.71
C THR A 26 6.03 1.36 -5.45
N THR A 27 6.95 2.29 -5.67
CA THR A 27 8.39 2.08 -5.41
C THR A 27 8.69 1.89 -3.93
N VAL A 28 8.15 2.76 -3.07
CA VAL A 28 8.30 2.64 -1.61
C VAL A 28 7.72 1.32 -1.10
N THR A 29 6.52 0.96 -1.54
CA THR A 29 5.87 -0.28 -1.11
C THR A 29 6.63 -1.51 -1.61
N SER A 30 7.15 -1.47 -2.85
CA SER A 30 7.96 -2.56 -3.40
C SER A 30 9.26 -2.76 -2.60
N LEU A 31 9.95 -1.68 -2.23
CA LEU A 31 11.14 -1.77 -1.39
C LEU A 31 10.81 -2.37 -0.02
N TRP A 32 9.75 -1.89 0.63
CA TRP A 32 9.32 -2.41 1.92
C TRP A 32 8.92 -3.90 1.86
N ALA A 33 8.17 -4.28 0.83
CA ALA A 33 7.76 -5.67 0.59
C ALA A 33 8.96 -6.59 0.35
N PHE A 34 10.00 -6.10 -0.35
CA PHE A 34 11.22 -6.86 -0.56
C PHE A 34 11.93 -7.19 0.77
N PHE A 35 12.03 -6.23 1.69
CA PHE A 35 12.66 -6.45 2.99
C PHE A 35 11.87 -7.43 3.84
N ILE A 36 10.54 -7.27 3.93
CA ILE A 36 9.68 -8.19 4.67
C ILE A 36 9.80 -9.62 4.10
N GLY A 37 9.70 -9.77 2.77
CA GLY A 37 9.81 -11.06 2.11
C GLY A 37 11.20 -11.70 2.27
N SER A 38 12.26 -10.89 2.26
CA SER A 38 13.63 -11.35 2.48
C SER A 38 13.86 -11.88 3.90
N ILE A 39 13.31 -11.20 4.92
CA ILE A 39 13.40 -11.63 6.31
C ILE A 39 12.65 -12.95 6.52
N ASP A 40 11.43 -13.06 5.97
CA ASP A 40 10.65 -14.30 6.06
C ASP A 40 11.34 -15.46 5.31
N GLY A 41 11.86 -15.19 4.12
CA GLY A 41 12.62 -16.17 3.36
C GLY A 41 13.91 -16.63 4.06
N ALA A 42 14.61 -15.72 4.72
CA ALA A 42 15.80 -16.04 5.50
C ALA A 42 15.48 -17.00 6.66
N LYS A 43 14.42 -16.70 7.40
CA LYS A 43 13.96 -17.52 8.54
C LYS A 43 13.61 -18.93 8.08
N ARG A 44 12.78 -19.06 7.04
CA ARG A 44 12.35 -20.37 6.49
C ARG A 44 13.54 -21.19 6.00
N ALA A 45 14.44 -20.59 5.21
CA ALA A 45 15.62 -21.28 4.70
C ALA A 45 16.58 -21.70 5.81
N SER A 46 16.74 -20.88 6.86
CA SER A 46 17.60 -21.23 7.99
C SER A 46 17.07 -22.43 8.77
N LEU A 47 15.75 -22.50 9.00
CA LEU A 47 15.09 -23.60 9.70
C LEU A 47 15.13 -24.89 8.87
N GLN A 48 14.89 -24.77 7.56
CA GLN A 48 15.01 -25.90 6.64
C GLN A 48 16.44 -26.47 6.63
N TYR A 49 17.46 -25.62 6.52
CA TYR A 49 18.86 -26.05 6.54
C TYR A 49 19.23 -26.76 7.85
N LEU A 50 18.72 -26.27 8.99
CA LEU A 50 18.90 -26.89 10.31
C LEU A 50 18.22 -28.26 10.37
N ALA A 51 17.01 -28.40 9.82
CA ALA A 51 16.30 -29.67 9.77
C ALA A 51 17.04 -30.69 8.89
N GLU A 52 17.48 -30.28 7.69
CA GLU A 52 18.24 -31.13 6.77
C GLU A 52 19.56 -31.61 7.37
N HIS A 53 20.26 -30.76 8.12
CA HIS A 53 21.57 -31.07 8.71
C HIS A 53 21.51 -31.45 10.19
N ALA A 54 20.34 -31.72 10.76
CA ALA A 54 20.21 -32.06 12.18
C ALA A 54 21.03 -33.30 12.57
N HIS A 55 21.29 -34.20 11.61
CA HIS A 55 22.07 -35.42 11.80
C HIS A 55 23.59 -35.23 11.57
N VAL A 56 24.04 -34.12 10.97
CA VAL A 56 25.45 -33.87 10.64
C VAL A 56 25.99 -32.68 11.42
N LEU A 57 26.71 -32.95 12.51
CA LEU A 57 27.42 -31.92 13.27
C LEU A 57 28.89 -31.82 12.79
N PRO A 58 29.45 -30.61 12.58
CA PRO A 58 30.83 -30.45 12.16
C PRO A 58 31.78 -30.93 13.27
N LYS A 59 32.68 -31.89 12.93
CA LYS A 59 33.69 -32.43 13.86
C LYS A 59 35.08 -31.80 13.70
N THR A 60 35.34 -31.15 12.56
CA THR A 60 36.63 -30.50 12.25
C THR A 60 36.46 -28.99 12.08
N LYS A 61 37.53 -28.21 12.29
CA LYS A 61 37.53 -26.75 12.09
C LYS A 61 37.15 -26.35 10.66
N GLN A 62 37.66 -27.10 9.67
CA GLN A 62 37.33 -26.89 8.26
C GLN A 62 35.85 -27.18 7.98
N GLY A 63 35.30 -28.26 8.57
CA GLY A 63 33.88 -28.60 8.46
C GLY A 63 32.97 -27.52 9.03
N TRP A 64 33.37 -26.89 10.14
CA TRP A 64 32.62 -25.78 10.74
C TRP A 64 32.51 -24.57 9.80
N TYR A 65 33.60 -24.19 9.14
CA TYR A 65 33.59 -23.08 8.17
C TYR A 65 32.71 -23.40 6.96
N LEU A 66 32.86 -24.59 6.37
CA LEU A 66 32.08 -25.01 5.21
C LEU A 66 30.59 -25.10 5.51
N TYR A 67 30.23 -25.55 6.72
CA TYR A 67 28.85 -25.60 7.19
C TYR A 67 28.21 -24.20 7.20
N HIS A 68 28.86 -23.21 7.83
CA HIS A 68 28.33 -21.84 7.91
C HIS A 68 28.32 -21.15 6.55
N LYS A 69 29.33 -21.41 5.70
CA LYS A 69 29.38 -20.91 4.33
C LYS A 69 28.17 -21.40 3.52
N ARG A 70 27.90 -22.71 3.52
CA ARG A 70 26.75 -23.32 2.84
C ARG A 70 25.42 -22.79 3.37
N LYS A 71 25.28 -22.69 4.69
CA LYS A 71 24.09 -22.11 5.35
C LYS A 71 23.83 -20.69 4.84
N ASN A 72 24.85 -19.83 4.81
CA ASN A 72 24.70 -18.45 4.37
C ASN A 72 24.31 -18.35 2.89
N TYR A 73 24.87 -19.18 2.01
CA TYR A 73 24.45 -19.21 0.60
C TYR A 73 23.00 -19.65 0.43
N ALA A 74 22.58 -20.72 1.12
CA ALA A 74 21.21 -21.21 1.06
C ALA A 74 20.21 -20.15 1.57
N VAL A 75 20.56 -19.44 2.64
CA VAL A 75 19.75 -18.35 3.19
C VAL A 75 19.67 -17.19 2.20
N ILE A 76 20.79 -16.65 1.71
CA ILE A 76 20.80 -15.48 0.79
C ILE A 76 19.98 -15.75 -0.48
N LEU A 77 20.15 -16.94 -1.08
CA LEU A 77 19.43 -17.31 -2.30
C LEU A 77 17.91 -17.37 -2.09
N ASN A 78 17.47 -18.00 -0.98
CA ASN A 78 16.05 -18.11 -0.67
C ASN A 78 15.44 -16.76 -0.24
N SER A 79 16.17 -15.94 0.53
CA SER A 79 15.74 -14.59 0.89
C SER A 79 15.47 -13.74 -0.33
N GLY A 80 16.39 -13.72 -1.31
CA GLY A 80 16.19 -12.98 -2.56
C GLY A 80 15.00 -13.49 -3.36
N LYS A 81 14.83 -14.81 -3.48
CA LYS A 81 13.71 -15.42 -4.22
C LYS A 81 12.35 -15.06 -3.61
N ILE A 82 12.21 -15.19 -2.29
CA ILE A 82 10.95 -14.90 -1.59
C ILE A 82 10.71 -13.39 -1.55
N GLY A 83 11.74 -12.57 -1.35
CA GLY A 83 11.67 -11.11 -1.47
C GLY A 83 11.09 -10.67 -2.81
N LEU A 84 11.59 -11.21 -3.94
CA LEU A 84 11.04 -10.92 -5.27
C LEU A 84 9.60 -11.37 -5.46
N GLN A 85 9.18 -12.49 -4.85
CA GLN A 85 7.78 -12.92 -4.89
C GLN A 85 6.86 -11.96 -4.12
N TYR A 86 7.32 -11.43 -2.99
CA TYR A 86 6.59 -10.43 -2.21
C TYR A 86 6.47 -9.12 -2.98
N VAL A 87 7.54 -8.64 -3.63
CA VAL A 87 7.48 -7.46 -4.51
C VAL A 87 6.43 -7.62 -5.60
N LYS A 88 6.39 -8.77 -6.28
CA LYS A 88 5.39 -9.01 -7.34
C LYS A 88 3.96 -8.97 -6.82
N ARG A 89 3.70 -9.59 -5.66
CA ARG A 89 2.37 -9.64 -5.04
C ARG A 89 1.94 -8.27 -4.51
N PHE A 90 2.71 -7.70 -3.58
CA PHE A 90 2.37 -6.44 -2.93
C PHE A 90 2.51 -5.24 -3.87
N GLY A 91 3.53 -5.21 -4.73
CA GLY A 91 3.69 -4.18 -5.75
C GLY A 91 2.54 -4.19 -6.75
N GLY A 92 2.12 -5.37 -7.22
CA GLY A 92 0.96 -5.51 -8.09
C GLY A 92 -0.34 -5.01 -7.44
N LEU A 93 -0.62 -5.43 -6.20
CA LEU A 93 -1.80 -4.99 -5.45
C LEU A 93 -1.81 -3.48 -5.18
N THR A 94 -0.65 -2.91 -4.87
CA THR A 94 -0.50 -1.47 -4.66
C THR A 94 -0.81 -0.71 -5.94
N LEU A 95 -0.31 -1.20 -7.08
CA LEU A 95 -0.57 -0.60 -8.39
C LEU A 95 -2.07 -0.62 -8.73
N VAL A 96 -2.74 -1.75 -8.46
CA VAL A 96 -4.20 -1.85 -8.62
C VAL A 96 -4.90 -0.83 -7.73
N PHE A 97 -4.55 -0.76 -6.44
CA PHE A 97 -5.13 0.19 -5.51
C PHE A 97 -4.96 1.65 -5.94
N THR A 98 -3.74 2.08 -6.18
CA THR A 98 -3.47 3.48 -6.57
C THR A 98 -4.03 3.79 -7.96
N GLY A 99 -4.06 2.80 -8.86
CA GLY A 99 -4.66 2.93 -10.19
C GLY A 99 -6.17 3.13 -10.11
N THR A 100 -6.88 2.28 -9.35
CA THR A 100 -8.32 2.42 -9.11
C THR A 100 -8.65 3.71 -8.37
N GLN A 101 -7.81 4.12 -7.41
CA GLN A 101 -7.99 5.39 -6.73
C GLN A 101 -7.88 6.57 -7.71
N ALA A 102 -6.84 6.60 -8.54
CA ALA A 102 -6.64 7.66 -9.52
C ALA A 102 -7.73 7.70 -10.61
N THR A 103 -8.29 6.54 -11.01
CA THR A 103 -9.42 6.53 -11.96
C THR A 103 -10.70 7.06 -11.32
N LEU A 104 -10.98 6.70 -10.07
CA LEU A 104 -12.14 7.21 -9.33
C LEU A 104 -12.02 8.72 -9.06
N ASP A 105 -10.83 9.20 -8.70
CA ASP A 105 -10.57 10.62 -8.47
C ASP A 105 -10.77 11.43 -9.77
N LYS A 106 -10.33 10.91 -10.93
CA LYS A 106 -10.60 11.54 -12.23
C LYS A 106 -12.08 11.52 -12.60
N ALA A 107 -12.79 10.44 -12.30
CA ALA A 107 -14.20 10.29 -12.63
C ALA A 107 -15.10 11.23 -11.79
N ARG A 108 -14.76 11.45 -10.52
CA ARG A 108 -15.51 12.33 -9.61
C ARG A 108 -14.99 13.77 -9.56
N GLY A 109 -13.73 14.00 -9.94
CA GLY A 109 -13.10 15.32 -9.87
C GLY A 109 -12.67 15.74 -8.45
N GLU A 110 -12.70 14.81 -7.49
CA GLU A 110 -12.44 15.06 -6.06
C GLU A 110 -11.58 13.94 -5.48
N ALA A 111 -10.68 14.28 -4.54
CA ALA A 111 -9.74 13.37 -3.92
C ALA A 111 -10.07 13.18 -2.42
N ASP A 112 -10.92 12.19 -2.12
CA ASP A 112 -11.46 11.98 -0.78
C ASP A 112 -11.22 10.57 -0.22
N VAL A 113 -11.52 10.40 1.08
CA VAL A 113 -11.59 9.10 1.77
C VAL A 113 -12.50 8.11 1.06
N ILE A 114 -13.68 8.50 0.56
CA ILE A 114 -14.64 7.54 -0.01
C ILE A 114 -14.03 6.84 -1.24
N ASN A 115 -13.32 7.58 -2.09
CA ASN A 115 -12.66 7.00 -3.26
C ASN A 115 -11.57 6.01 -2.83
N SER A 116 -10.83 6.31 -1.76
CA SER A 116 -9.84 5.39 -1.18
C SER A 116 -10.46 4.14 -0.57
N VAL A 117 -11.63 4.23 0.07
CA VAL A 117 -12.37 3.08 0.61
C VAL A 117 -12.87 2.18 -0.51
N VAL A 118 -13.49 2.76 -1.54
CA VAL A 118 -13.98 2.02 -2.71
C VAL A 118 -12.81 1.39 -3.48
N ALA A 119 -11.70 2.10 -3.65
CA ALA A 119 -10.49 1.55 -4.23
C ALA A 119 -9.91 0.41 -3.37
N GLY A 120 -9.91 0.55 -2.04
CA GLY A 120 -9.45 -0.49 -1.11
C GLY A 120 -10.28 -1.76 -1.17
N ALA A 121 -11.61 -1.62 -1.11
CA ALA A 121 -12.56 -2.72 -1.30
C ALA A 121 -12.39 -3.36 -2.69
N GLY A 122 -12.26 -2.55 -3.74
CA GLY A 122 -12.03 -2.99 -5.11
C GLY A 122 -10.73 -3.77 -5.28
N THR A 123 -9.64 -3.33 -4.64
CA THR A 123 -8.37 -4.08 -4.63
C THR A 123 -8.49 -5.38 -3.88
N GLY A 124 -9.26 -5.42 -2.78
CA GLY A 124 -9.56 -6.66 -2.07
C GLY A 124 -10.29 -7.67 -2.95
N LEU A 125 -11.29 -7.20 -3.73
CA LEU A 125 -11.96 -8.03 -4.73
C LEU A 125 -11.01 -8.50 -5.83
N ALA A 126 -10.18 -7.59 -6.37
CA ALA A 126 -9.20 -7.94 -7.39
C ALA A 126 -8.20 -9.00 -6.91
N ASN A 127 -7.74 -8.89 -5.65
CA ASN A 127 -6.89 -9.90 -5.02
C ASN A 127 -7.60 -11.25 -4.94
N SER A 128 -8.87 -11.28 -4.52
CA SER A 128 -9.62 -12.52 -4.42
C SER A 128 -9.90 -13.17 -5.77
N PHE A 129 -10.08 -12.40 -6.84
CA PHE A 129 -10.13 -12.95 -8.20
C PHE A 129 -8.81 -13.59 -8.62
N LEU A 130 -7.68 -12.97 -8.28
CA LEU A 130 -6.35 -13.51 -8.58
C LEU A 130 -6.02 -14.77 -7.77
N CYS A 131 -6.41 -14.81 -6.50
CA CYS A 131 -6.18 -15.92 -5.58
C CYS A 131 -7.23 -17.04 -5.68
N LYS A 132 -8.33 -16.83 -6.41
CA LYS A 132 -9.47 -17.77 -6.52
C LYS A 132 -10.04 -18.15 -5.16
N ASP A 133 -10.26 -17.15 -4.32
CA ASP A 133 -10.77 -17.34 -2.96
C ASP A 133 -12.25 -17.77 -2.96
N ARG A 134 -12.68 -18.44 -1.87
CA ARG A 134 -14.09 -18.78 -1.65
C ARG A 134 -14.88 -17.52 -1.29
N LYS A 135 -16.20 -17.51 -1.58
CA LYS A 135 -17.10 -16.35 -1.35
C LYS A 135 -16.97 -15.70 0.03
N TYR A 136 -16.85 -16.50 1.10
CA TYR A 136 -16.70 -15.99 2.47
C TYR A 136 -15.36 -15.27 2.70
N ASP A 137 -14.28 -15.81 2.13
CA ASP A 137 -12.94 -15.23 2.23
C ASP A 137 -12.82 -13.96 1.36
N THR A 138 -13.57 -13.89 0.25
CA THR A 138 -13.67 -12.69 -0.58
C THR A 138 -14.26 -11.52 0.17
N LEU A 139 -15.34 -11.74 0.94
CA LEU A 139 -15.97 -10.66 1.71
C LEU A 139 -15.02 -10.13 2.78
N HIS A 140 -14.34 -11.03 3.49
CA HIS A 140 -13.37 -10.65 4.51
C HIS A 140 -12.20 -9.86 3.93
N THR A 141 -11.67 -10.28 2.78
CA THR A 141 -10.58 -9.57 2.07
C THR A 141 -11.05 -8.20 1.58
N CYS A 142 -12.29 -8.10 1.10
CA CYS A 142 -12.91 -6.83 0.73
C CYS A 142 -13.08 -5.90 1.94
N MET A 143 -13.52 -6.41 3.09
CA MET A 143 -13.63 -5.64 4.34
C MET A 143 -12.27 -5.14 4.83
N ILE A 144 -11.23 -5.98 4.80
CA ILE A 144 -9.86 -5.57 5.13
C ILE A 144 -9.39 -4.49 4.15
N GLY A 145 -9.60 -4.69 2.85
CA GLY A 145 -9.26 -3.70 1.83
C GLY A 145 -9.96 -2.36 2.06
N GLY A 146 -11.25 -2.39 2.39
CA GLY A 146 -12.03 -1.20 2.75
C GLY A 146 -11.50 -0.52 4.01
N ALA A 147 -11.13 -1.27 5.05
CA ALA A 147 -10.54 -0.73 6.28
C ALA A 147 -9.17 -0.08 6.02
N VAL A 148 -8.33 -0.70 5.19
CA VAL A 148 -7.05 -0.13 4.75
C VAL A 148 -7.28 1.14 3.92
N GLY A 149 -8.26 1.13 3.02
CA GLY A 149 -8.66 2.29 2.24
C GLY A 149 -9.18 3.45 3.10
N LEU A 150 -9.92 3.14 4.16
CA LEU A 150 -10.39 4.12 5.14
C LEU A 150 -9.23 4.74 5.90
N PHE A 151 -8.27 3.91 6.34
CA PHE A 151 -7.08 4.39 7.03
C PHE A 151 -6.22 5.28 6.14
N ALA A 152 -5.91 4.82 4.91
CA ALA A 152 -5.10 5.57 3.96
C ALA A 152 -5.78 6.88 3.54
N GLY A 153 -7.07 6.83 3.24
CA GLY A 153 -7.88 8.01 2.92
C GLY A 153 -7.95 8.98 4.09
N GLY A 154 -8.20 8.48 5.31
CA GLY A 154 -8.31 9.32 6.51
C GLY A 154 -7.01 10.04 6.82
N MET A 155 -5.86 9.37 6.62
CA MET A 155 -4.55 10.00 6.76
C MET A 155 -4.32 11.08 5.70
N GLN A 156 -4.78 10.88 4.47
CA GLN A 156 -4.70 11.89 3.41
C GLN A 156 -5.61 13.08 3.66
N ASP A 157 -6.82 12.85 4.16
CA ASP A 157 -7.76 13.93 4.48
C ASP A 157 -7.28 14.76 5.69
N MET A 158 -6.60 14.13 6.65
CA MET A 158 -5.91 14.87 7.72
C MET A 158 -4.81 15.81 7.19
N ILE A 159 -4.02 15.35 6.21
CA ILE A 159 -3.01 16.18 5.54
C ILE A 159 -3.69 17.33 4.77
N ASN A 160 -4.80 17.05 4.08
CA ASN A 160 -5.57 18.06 3.34
C ASN A 160 -6.14 19.13 4.27
N ILE A 161 -6.64 18.74 5.45
CA ILE A 161 -7.13 19.65 6.50
C ILE A 161 -5.99 20.53 6.99
N TYR A 162 -4.81 19.97 7.26
CA TYR A 162 -3.63 20.74 7.67
C TYR A 162 -3.19 21.73 6.58
N GLN A 163 -3.28 21.34 5.31
CA GLN A 163 -2.99 22.19 4.14
C GLN A 163 -4.12 23.19 3.80
N ARG A 164 -5.21 23.24 4.59
CA ARG A 164 -6.41 24.05 4.35
C ARG A 164 -7.03 23.85 2.96
N LYS A 165 -6.88 22.66 2.39
CA LYS A 165 -7.53 22.30 1.12
C LYS A 165 -8.99 21.89 1.40
N PRO A 166 -9.99 22.58 0.81
CA PRO A 166 -11.39 22.31 1.12
C PRO A 166 -11.87 21.01 0.46
N VAL A 167 -12.02 19.97 1.29
CA VAL A 167 -12.71 18.70 0.99
C VAL A 167 -14.23 18.92 0.82
N TRP A 168 -14.91 18.12 -0.01
CA TRP A 168 -16.29 18.41 -0.42
C TRP A 168 -17.31 18.35 0.73
N TYR A 169 -17.17 17.41 1.65
CA TYR A 169 -18.11 17.27 2.78
C TYR A 169 -17.98 18.44 3.77
N TRP A 170 -16.77 19.03 3.88
CA TRP A 170 -16.57 20.28 4.63
C TRP A 170 -17.16 21.48 3.88
N ARG A 171 -16.99 21.52 2.55
CA ARG A 171 -17.55 22.57 1.67
C ARG A 171 -19.08 22.59 1.67
N GLN A 172 -19.73 21.42 1.68
CA GLN A 172 -21.18 21.30 1.74
C GLN A 172 -21.74 21.97 3.00
N GLY A 173 -21.13 21.71 4.17
CA GLY A 173 -21.52 22.33 5.44
C GLY A 173 -21.43 23.85 5.45
N SER A 174 -20.37 24.42 4.84
CA SER A 174 -20.24 25.89 4.72
C SER A 174 -21.27 26.54 3.80
N ASN A 175 -21.70 25.86 2.72
CA ASN A 175 -22.73 26.38 1.82
C ASN A 175 -24.12 26.38 2.45
N ILE A 176 -24.45 25.36 3.24
CA ILE A 176 -25.73 25.28 3.97
C ILE A 176 -25.86 26.48 4.93
N ASN A 177 -24.81 26.74 5.73
CA ASN A 177 -24.79 27.88 6.67
C ASN A 177 -24.88 29.25 5.98
N SER A 178 -24.37 29.38 4.75
CA SER A 178 -24.44 30.61 3.94
C SER A 178 -25.86 30.87 3.42
N VAL A 179 -26.57 29.82 2.99
CA VAL A 179 -27.96 29.92 2.48
C VAL A 179 -28.91 30.29 3.61
N ASP A 180 -28.76 29.68 4.79
CA ASP A 180 -29.59 29.98 5.96
C ASP A 180 -29.34 31.42 6.47
N GLY A 181 -28.08 31.88 6.48
CA GLY A 181 -27.74 33.25 6.86
C GLY A 181 -28.36 34.32 5.96
N ASN A 182 -28.56 34.05 4.68
CA ASN A 182 -29.19 34.99 3.73
C ASN A 182 -30.73 35.00 3.80
N SER A 183 -31.34 34.00 4.46
CA SER A 183 -32.78 33.92 4.66
C SER A 183 -33.28 34.67 5.90
N VAL A 184 -32.41 34.88 6.89
CA VAL A 184 -32.71 35.64 8.13
C VAL A 184 -32.64 37.16 7.92
N VAL A 185 -31.95 37.63 6.88
CA VAL A 185 -31.74 39.07 6.59
C VAL A 185 -32.84 39.64 5.67
N LYS A 186 -33.82 38.83 5.26
CA LYS A 186 -34.93 39.24 4.35
C LYS A 186 -36.30 39.37 5.03
N ALA A 187 -36.36 39.47 6.36
CA ALA A 187 -37.60 39.71 7.11
C ALA A 187 -37.65 41.15 7.65
#